data_AF-A0A661P4B2-F1
#
_entry.id   AF-A0A661P4B2-F1
#
_cell.length_a   1.000
_cell.length_b   1.000
_cell.length_c   1.000
_cell.angle_alpha   90.00
_cell.angle_beta   90.00
_cell.angle_gamma   90.00
#
_symmetry.space_group_name_H-M   'P 1'
#
loop_
_entity.id
_entity.type
_entity.pdbx_description
1 polymer ?
#
loop_
_entity_poly.entity_id
_entity_poly.type
_entity_poly.pdbx_seq_one_letter_code
_entity_poly.pdbx_strand_id
1 'polypeptide(L)'
;MYPFEAFEKEIKEKLSFIKDIKLEIPPEDIADMAFPCFSLAKEWKQSPEKIAEEIAAKIGSGEYIERVEAVKGYVNFFINSQKLANETIKGILRLKDKFGSYESNGIRVIVEHTSANPNGPLHVGRARNPIIGDTIARILKFGGYDIVTQYYVDDMGKQVAILFWGVKNLNIESKAEKPDHKYVVYYQKAMKLMEEDEKVKEDIENIIMECEKGNKSLLQEIKEIYQPVLEGILQSLKNLNISIDEFVEESKFVIDGSVYDVIEKLSSLPYAGKEGRAVYLRLDEFDVHGRSKKFYLTRSNGTSLYAARDIAYHIW
;
A
#
# COMPACT_ATOMS: atom_id res chain seq x y z
N MET A 1 10.85 23.26 10.16
CA MET A 1 10.22 22.99 11.46
C MET A 1 9.01 23.89 11.59
N TYR A 2 7.85 23.28 11.80
CA TYR A 2 6.60 24.00 12.01
C TYR A 2 6.52 24.57 13.43
N PRO A 3 5.71 25.62 13.68
CA PRO A 3 5.70 26.28 14.99
C PRO A 3 5.28 25.34 16.14
N PHE A 4 4.37 24.40 15.90
CA PHE A 4 3.99 23.39 16.90
C PHE A 4 5.14 22.40 17.20
N GLU A 5 5.93 22.02 16.19
CA GLU A 5 7.13 21.20 16.39
C GLU A 5 8.21 21.97 17.17
N ALA A 6 8.32 23.28 16.94
CA ALA A 6 9.23 24.15 17.68
C ALA A 6 8.81 24.29 19.16
N PHE A 7 7.50 24.36 19.43
CA PHE A 7 6.93 24.30 20.78
C PHE A 7 7.27 22.98 21.48
N GLU A 8 7.03 21.84 20.83
CA GLU A 8 7.40 20.53 21.37
C GLU A 8 8.91 20.43 21.64
N LYS A 9 9.74 20.94 20.72
CA LYS A 9 11.20 20.97 20.88
C LYS A 9 11.63 21.81 22.09
N GLU A 10 11.06 22.99 22.27
CA GLU A 10 11.35 23.84 23.44
C GLU A 10 10.98 23.12 24.75
N ILE A 11 9.82 22.45 24.80
CA ILE A 11 9.42 21.66 25.97
C ILE A 11 10.46 20.57 26.27
N LYS A 12 10.87 19.80 25.25
CA LYS A 12 11.90 18.74 25.41
C LYS A 12 13.25 19.30 25.85
N GLU A 13 13.67 20.45 25.33
CA GLU A 13 14.92 21.11 25.73
C GLU A 13 14.87 21.55 27.21
N LYS A 14 13.74 22.12 27.63
CA LYS A 14 13.53 22.52 29.03
C LYS A 14 13.39 21.31 29.98
N LEU A 15 12.86 20.18 29.49
CA LEU A 15 12.79 18.90 30.22
C LEU A 15 14.06 18.05 30.12
N SER A 16 15.14 18.51 29.47
CA SER A 16 16.36 17.72 29.20
C SER A 16 17.04 17.10 30.44
N PHE A 17 16.71 17.55 31.65
CA PHE A 17 17.17 16.94 32.90
C PHE A 17 16.43 15.63 33.26
N ILE A 18 15.45 15.23 32.45
CA ILE A 18 14.66 13.99 32.57
C ILE A 18 15.08 13.04 31.44
N LYS A 19 15.31 11.76 31.77
CA LYS A 19 15.84 10.78 30.81
C LYS A 19 14.85 10.27 29.77
N ASP A 20 13.57 10.07 30.12
CA ASP A 20 12.54 9.53 29.24
C ASP A 20 11.36 10.52 29.16
N ILE A 21 11.40 11.41 28.18
CA ILE A 21 10.37 12.43 27.98
C ILE A 21 9.32 11.87 27.03
N LYS A 22 8.14 11.59 27.58
CA LYS A 22 6.94 11.20 26.81
C LYS A 22 5.89 12.27 26.97
N LEU A 23 5.76 13.11 25.94
CA LEU A 23 4.72 14.12 25.88
C LEU A 23 3.46 13.52 25.29
N GLU A 24 2.31 13.99 25.78
CA GLU A 24 0.99 13.61 25.31
C GLU A 24 0.25 14.84 24.81
N ILE A 25 -0.67 14.65 23.87
CA ILE A 25 -1.64 15.68 23.46
C ILE A 25 -2.93 15.41 24.25
N PRO A 26 -3.24 16.21 25.29
CA PRO A 26 -4.46 16.01 26.06
C PRO A 26 -5.69 16.53 25.29
N PRO A 27 -6.92 16.29 25.79
CA PRO A 27 -8.12 16.92 25.25
C PRO A 27 -8.01 18.46 25.16
N GLU A 28 -8.67 19.05 24.17
CA GLU A 28 -8.53 20.48 23.79
C GLU A 28 -8.69 21.49 24.95
N ASP A 29 -9.50 21.17 25.95
CA ASP A 29 -9.78 22.08 27.08
C ASP A 29 -8.72 22.06 28.20
N ILE A 30 -7.73 21.17 28.11
CA ILE A 30 -6.77 20.94 29.22
C ILE A 30 -5.44 21.65 28.97
N ALA A 31 -4.78 21.40 27.84
CA ALA A 31 -3.49 21.97 27.47
C ALA A 31 -3.16 21.66 26.00
N ASP A 32 -2.12 22.27 25.45
CA ASP A 32 -1.64 21.95 24.11
C ASP A 32 -0.71 20.72 24.11
N MET A 33 0.06 20.54 25.19
CA MET A 33 0.82 19.33 25.48
C MET A 33 0.86 19.07 26.99
N ALA A 34 1.00 17.81 27.39
CA ALA A 34 1.15 17.42 28.78
C ALA A 34 2.31 16.44 28.98
N PHE A 35 2.96 16.53 30.14
CA PHE A 35 3.97 15.57 30.59
C PHE A 35 3.49 14.85 31.87
N PRO A 36 3.18 13.55 31.81
CA PRO A 36 2.78 12.76 32.98
C PRO A 36 3.98 12.45 33.88
N CYS A 37 3.89 12.81 35.17
CA CYS A 37 4.98 12.64 36.14
C CYS A 37 4.92 11.31 36.93
N PHE A 38 3.98 10.42 36.62
CA PHE A 38 3.76 9.18 37.39
C PHE A 38 4.96 8.22 37.38
N SER A 39 5.68 8.14 36.26
CA SER A 39 6.89 7.31 36.15
C SER A 39 8.03 7.82 37.04
N LEU A 40 8.10 9.13 37.28
CA LEU A 40 9.15 9.77 38.08
C LEU A 40 8.96 9.59 39.58
N ALA A 41 7.74 9.28 40.04
CA ALA A 41 7.42 9.14 41.46
C ALA A 41 8.33 8.14 42.20
N LYS A 42 8.66 7.01 41.56
CA LYS A 42 9.56 6.00 42.13
C LYS A 42 11.02 6.48 42.21
N GLU A 43 11.48 7.19 41.19
CA GLU A 43 12.87 7.64 41.07
C GLU A 43 13.15 8.80 42.03
N TRP A 44 12.23 9.76 42.09
CA TRP A 44 12.38 10.99 42.88
C TRP A 44 11.84 10.86 44.30
N LYS A 45 11.17 9.75 44.62
CA LYS A 45 10.59 9.44 45.95
C LYS A 45 9.63 10.53 46.44
N GLN A 46 8.85 11.09 45.51
CA GLN A 46 7.86 12.14 45.74
C GLN A 46 6.53 11.77 45.07
N SER A 47 5.43 12.41 45.47
CA SER A 47 4.15 12.19 44.77
C SER A 47 4.20 12.85 43.38
N PRO A 48 3.50 12.29 42.36
CA PRO A 48 3.44 12.88 41.03
C PRO A 48 3.01 14.34 41.02
N GLU A 49 2.11 14.74 41.92
CA GLU A 49 1.64 16.13 42.05
C GLU A 49 2.77 17.07 42.46
N LYS A 50 3.56 16.70 43.47
CA LYS A 50 4.72 17.50 43.89
C LYS A 50 5.78 17.60 42.80
N ILE A 51 6.03 16.49 42.10
CA ILE A 51 6.98 16.46 40.98
C ILE A 51 6.50 17.39 39.87
N ALA A 52 5.21 17.34 39.51
CA ALA A 52 4.64 18.21 38.49
C ALA A 52 4.73 19.69 38.90
N GLU A 53 4.43 20.02 40.16
CA GLU A 53 4.57 21.39 40.70
C GLU A 53 6.03 21.88 40.63
N GLU A 54 7.00 21.06 41.04
CA GLU A 54 8.43 21.38 40.98
C GLU A 54 8.91 21.59 39.53
N ILE A 55 8.48 20.74 38.59
CA ILE A 55 8.84 20.85 37.18
C ILE A 55 8.19 22.10 36.56
N ALA A 56 6.90 22.33 36.78
CA ALA A 56 6.19 23.49 36.25
C ALA A 56 6.82 24.80 36.71
N ALA A 57 7.18 24.89 37.99
CA ALA A 57 7.86 26.05 38.56
C ALA A 57 9.25 26.28 37.96
N LYS A 58 9.96 25.21 37.57
CA LYS A 58 11.31 25.29 37.00
C LYS A 58 11.31 25.69 35.52
N ILE A 59 10.35 25.24 34.73
CA ILE A 59 10.30 25.46 33.28
C ILE A 59 9.84 26.87 32.93
N GLY A 60 8.72 27.30 33.54
CA GLY A 60 8.08 28.58 33.26
C GLY A 60 7.74 28.85 31.78
N SER A 61 7.43 30.11 31.47
CA SER A 61 7.20 30.56 30.09
C SER A 61 8.49 30.60 29.28
N GLY A 62 8.36 30.72 27.97
CA GLY A 62 9.48 30.79 27.06
C GLY A 62 9.10 31.39 25.71
N GLU A 63 9.79 30.98 24.65
CA GLU A 63 9.58 31.58 23.34
C GLU A 63 8.23 31.14 22.74
N TYR A 64 7.99 29.84 22.71
CA TYR A 64 6.77 29.18 22.26
C TYR A 64 5.84 28.79 23.41
N ILE A 65 6.34 28.75 24.66
CA ILE A 65 5.54 28.39 25.84
C ILE A 65 4.97 29.67 26.48
N GLU A 66 3.64 29.82 26.47
CA GLU A 66 2.95 30.94 27.13
C GLU A 66 2.95 30.78 28.64
N ARG A 67 2.52 29.60 29.12
CA ARG A 67 2.45 29.26 30.53
C ARG A 67 2.54 27.75 30.73
N VAL A 68 2.84 27.36 31.97
CA VAL A 68 2.94 25.98 32.40
C VAL A 68 2.15 25.82 33.70
N GLU A 69 1.33 24.78 33.79
CA GLU A 69 0.49 24.51 34.96
C GLU A 69 0.69 23.08 35.44
N ALA A 70 0.74 22.87 36.76
CA ALA A 70 0.76 21.55 37.35
C ALA A 70 -0.67 21.16 37.76
N VAL A 71 -1.19 20.07 37.20
CA VAL A 71 -2.55 19.59 37.50
C VAL A 71 -2.54 18.08 37.67
N LYS A 72 -2.88 17.59 38.88
CA LYS A 72 -3.08 16.16 39.19
C LYS A 72 -1.93 15.25 38.70
N GLY A 73 -0.68 15.69 38.87
CA GLY A 73 0.49 14.91 38.46
C GLY A 73 0.89 15.04 36.99
N TYR A 74 0.27 15.97 36.25
CA TYR A 74 0.69 16.37 34.90
C TYR A 74 1.30 17.76 34.93
N VAL A 75 2.32 17.96 34.10
CA VAL A 75 2.81 19.29 33.71
C VAL A 75 2.18 19.64 32.37
N ASN A 76 1.25 20.59 32.39
CA ASN A 76 0.50 21.07 31.24
C ASN A 76 1.21 22.28 30.64
N PHE A 77 1.48 22.23 29.34
CA PHE A 77 2.13 23.30 28.58
C PHE A 77 1.10 23.95 27.66
N PHE A 78 1.07 25.28 27.69
CA PHE A 78 0.21 26.08 26.82
C PHE A 78 1.06 26.86 25.84
N ILE A 79 0.73 26.77 24.56
CA ILE A 79 1.47 27.43 23.49
C ILE A 79 1.13 28.91 23.43
N ASN A 80 2.15 29.73 23.13
CA ASN A 80 1.96 31.15 22.83
C ASN A 80 1.14 31.30 21.54
N SER A 81 -0.16 31.49 21.71
CA SER A 81 -1.14 31.52 20.61
C SER A 81 -0.83 32.61 19.59
N GLN A 82 -0.37 33.78 20.07
CA GLN A 82 -0.02 34.90 19.19
C GLN A 82 1.19 34.58 18.30
N LYS A 83 2.21 33.92 18.86
CA LYS A 83 3.41 33.49 18.13
C LYS A 83 3.07 32.35 17.16
N LEU A 84 2.34 31.33 17.62
CA LEU A 84 1.85 30.21 16.81
C LEU A 84 1.11 30.75 15.58
N ALA A 85 0.13 31.63 15.78
CA ALA A 85 -0.67 32.19 14.68
C ALA A 85 0.21 32.98 13.69
N ASN A 86 1.06 33.87 14.19
CA ASN A 86 1.93 34.70 13.35
C ASN A 86 2.89 33.87 12.50
N GLU A 87 3.56 32.88 13.09
CA GLU A 87 4.52 32.04 12.38
C GLU A 87 3.83 31.05 11.44
N THR A 88 2.66 30.53 11.82
CA THR A 88 1.85 29.66 10.96
C THR A 88 1.40 30.41 9.71
N ILE A 89 0.82 31.61 9.86
CA ILE A 89 0.39 32.43 8.71
C ILE A 89 1.58 32.78 7.82
N LYS A 90 2.72 33.20 8.39
CA LYS A 90 3.95 33.43 7.61
C LYS A 90 4.42 32.17 6.88
N GLY A 91 4.35 31.01 7.55
CA GLY A 91 4.68 29.71 6.99
C GLY A 91 3.79 29.34 5.81
N ILE A 92 2.47 29.49 5.95
CA ILE A 92 1.48 29.26 4.89
C ILE A 92 1.77 30.15 3.68
N LEU A 93 1.95 31.46 3.89
CA LEU A 93 2.22 32.42 2.81
C LEU A 93 3.54 32.16 2.08
N ARG A 94 4.56 31.70 2.82
CA ARG A 94 5.89 31.38 2.27
C ARG A 94 5.90 30.05 1.51
N LEU A 95 5.33 28.98 2.10
CA LEU A 95 5.40 27.62 1.57
C LEU A 95 4.28 27.31 0.56
N LYS A 96 3.15 28.03 0.61
CA LYS A 96 1.99 27.86 -0.28
C LYS A 96 1.56 26.39 -0.35
N ASP A 97 1.54 25.81 -1.55
CA ASP A 97 1.15 24.41 -1.81
C ASP A 97 2.03 23.39 -1.08
N LYS A 98 3.19 23.80 -0.54
CA LYS A 98 4.08 22.96 0.28
C LYS A 98 3.86 23.10 1.78
N PHE A 99 2.94 23.94 2.24
CA PHE A 99 2.67 24.05 3.67
C PHE A 99 2.08 22.74 4.22
N GLY A 100 2.71 22.17 5.25
CA GLY A 100 2.40 20.83 5.78
C GLY A 100 3.21 19.70 5.13
N SER A 101 4.04 20.00 4.12
CA SER A 101 4.95 19.02 3.54
C SER A 101 6.23 18.88 4.39
N TYR A 102 6.92 17.76 4.18
CA TYR A 102 8.23 17.50 4.77
C TYR A 102 9.30 17.45 3.68
N GLU A 103 10.53 17.79 4.07
CA GLU A 103 11.71 17.58 3.22
C GLU A 103 11.92 16.10 2.96
N SER A 104 12.67 15.78 1.89
CA SER A 104 12.91 14.38 1.55
C SER A 104 13.60 13.64 2.69
N ASN A 105 13.07 12.46 3.04
CA ASN A 105 13.67 11.57 4.03
C ASN A 105 14.60 10.52 3.40
N GLY A 106 14.74 10.51 2.07
CA GLY A 106 15.56 9.55 1.32
C GLY A 106 15.03 8.11 1.30
N ILE A 107 13.83 7.86 1.83
CA ILE A 107 13.20 6.55 1.86
C ILE A 107 12.34 6.41 0.60
N ARG A 108 12.64 5.40 -0.21
CA ARG A 108 11.83 5.01 -1.36
C ARG A 108 10.71 4.06 -0.92
N VAL A 109 9.49 4.33 -1.37
CA VAL A 109 8.29 3.55 -1.05
C VAL A 109 7.54 3.24 -2.34
N ILE A 110 7.19 1.98 -2.51
CA ILE A 110 6.33 1.51 -3.59
C ILE A 110 4.89 1.48 -3.08
N VAL A 111 3.97 2.06 -3.84
CA VAL A 111 2.53 1.93 -3.60
C VAL A 111 1.91 1.22 -4.78
N GLU A 112 1.72 -0.09 -4.64
CA GLU A 112 0.95 -0.88 -5.60
C GLU A 112 -0.54 -0.59 -5.39
N HIS A 113 -1.24 -0.22 -6.46
CA HIS A 113 -2.68 -0.05 -6.39
C HIS A 113 -3.38 -0.20 -7.74
N THR A 114 -4.72 -0.19 -7.68
CA THR A 114 -5.63 -0.47 -8.79
C THR A 114 -5.59 -1.92 -9.23
N SER A 115 -4.48 -2.34 -9.85
CA SER A 115 -4.19 -3.70 -10.37
C SER A 115 -5.43 -4.46 -10.85
N ALA A 116 -6.28 -3.76 -11.60
CA ALA A 116 -7.50 -4.33 -12.14
C ALA A 116 -7.11 -5.17 -13.36
N ASN A 117 -7.65 -6.38 -13.45
CA ASN A 117 -7.38 -7.24 -14.58
C ASN A 117 -7.87 -6.54 -15.87
N PRO A 118 -7.09 -6.56 -16.96
CA PRO A 118 -7.40 -5.83 -18.18
C PRO A 118 -8.41 -6.60 -19.06
N ASN A 119 -9.56 -6.97 -18.48
CA ASN A 119 -10.61 -7.75 -19.14
C ASN A 119 -11.88 -6.94 -19.47
N GLY A 120 -11.95 -5.70 -19.01
CA GLY A 120 -13.06 -4.79 -19.26
C GLY A 120 -12.95 -3.49 -18.47
N PRO A 121 -13.98 -2.63 -18.51
CA PRO A 121 -13.96 -1.34 -17.84
C PRO A 121 -13.99 -1.47 -16.31
N LEU A 122 -13.43 -0.46 -15.62
CA LEU A 122 -13.63 -0.30 -14.18
C LEU A 122 -15.11 -0.09 -13.87
N HIS A 123 -15.61 -0.84 -12.89
CA HIS A 123 -16.92 -0.61 -12.28
C HIS A 123 -16.76 -0.02 -10.88
N VAL A 124 -17.86 0.46 -10.28
CA VAL A 124 -17.84 1.12 -8.95
C VAL A 124 -17.13 0.30 -7.87
N GLY A 125 -17.35 -1.02 -7.85
CA GLY A 125 -16.67 -1.93 -6.92
C GLY A 125 -15.13 -2.00 -7.08
N ARG A 126 -14.59 -1.68 -8.25
CA ARG A 126 -13.14 -1.62 -8.53
C ARG A 126 -12.57 -0.19 -8.46
N ALA A 127 -13.40 0.84 -8.26
CA ALA A 127 -12.95 2.23 -8.17
C ALA A 127 -12.30 2.57 -6.81
N ARG A 128 -12.57 1.77 -5.76
CA ARG A 128 -12.06 2.00 -4.40
C ARG A 128 -10.53 1.99 -4.32
N ASN A 129 -9.90 0.93 -4.85
CA ASN A 129 -8.45 0.73 -4.73
C ASN A 129 -7.64 1.84 -5.42
N PRO A 130 -7.96 2.28 -6.65
CA PRO A 130 -7.30 3.43 -7.26
C PRO A 130 -7.33 4.68 -6.38
N ILE A 131 -8.49 5.02 -5.82
CA ILE A 131 -8.68 6.24 -5.03
C ILE A 131 -7.86 6.17 -3.73
N ILE A 132 -7.95 5.05 -3.01
CA ILE A 132 -7.22 4.88 -1.74
C ILE A 132 -5.71 4.85 -2.00
N GLY A 133 -5.26 4.07 -2.98
CA GLY A 133 -3.84 3.92 -3.31
C GLY A 133 -3.20 5.24 -3.73
N ASP A 134 -3.82 5.96 -4.66
CA ASP A 134 -3.34 7.27 -5.13
C ASP A 134 -3.36 8.32 -4.00
N THR A 135 -4.37 8.30 -3.12
CA THR A 135 -4.41 9.17 -1.94
C THR A 135 -3.24 8.90 -0.99
N ILE A 136 -2.95 7.63 -0.70
CA ILE A 136 -1.81 7.24 0.15
C ILE A 136 -0.50 7.68 -0.51
N ALA A 137 -0.33 7.42 -1.82
CA ALA A 137 0.84 7.84 -2.58
C ALA A 137 1.08 9.35 -2.51
N ARG A 138 0.02 10.17 -2.64
CA ARG A 138 0.11 11.64 -2.51
C ARG A 138 0.48 12.08 -1.10
N ILE A 139 -0.14 11.50 -0.06
CA ILE A 139 0.15 11.84 1.33
C ILE A 139 1.60 11.52 1.66
N LEU A 140 2.09 10.33 1.28
CA LEU A 140 3.48 9.94 1.50
C LEU A 140 4.45 10.84 0.72
N LYS A 141 4.16 11.15 -0.54
CA LYS A 141 4.97 12.09 -1.33
C LYS A 141 5.02 13.47 -0.69
N PHE A 142 3.89 13.95 -0.15
CA PHE A 142 3.81 15.21 0.60
C PHE A 142 4.61 15.14 1.92
N GLY A 143 4.66 13.97 2.54
CA GLY A 143 5.48 13.66 3.72
C GLY A 143 6.97 13.44 3.43
N GLY A 144 7.46 13.72 2.21
CA GLY A 144 8.88 13.67 1.88
C GLY A 144 9.41 12.29 1.47
N TYR A 145 8.55 11.30 1.26
CA TYR A 145 8.97 10.00 0.72
C TYR A 145 9.18 10.07 -0.80
N ASP A 146 10.13 9.28 -1.31
CA ASP A 146 10.27 9.03 -2.75
C ASP A 146 9.29 7.92 -3.15
N ILE A 147 8.23 8.29 -3.86
CA ILE A 147 7.10 7.40 -4.14
C ILE A 147 7.12 6.94 -5.59
N VAL A 148 6.95 5.63 -5.78
CA VAL A 148 6.65 5.02 -7.08
C VAL A 148 5.33 4.29 -6.98
N THR A 149 4.35 4.71 -7.78
CA THR A 149 3.08 3.99 -7.92
C THR A 149 3.24 2.86 -8.93
N GLN A 150 2.83 1.66 -8.54
CA GLN A 150 2.90 0.48 -9.40
C GLN A 150 1.51 -0.07 -9.70
N TYR A 151 1.32 -0.53 -10.94
CA TYR A 151 0.16 -1.30 -11.37
C TYR A 151 0.64 -2.70 -11.72
N TYR A 152 0.21 -3.69 -10.94
CA TYR A 152 0.55 -5.09 -11.15
C TYR A 152 -0.46 -5.71 -12.12
N VAL A 153 -0.02 -5.93 -13.36
CA VAL A 153 -0.87 -6.36 -14.47
C VAL A 153 -0.95 -7.88 -14.48
N ASP A 154 -2.16 -8.41 -14.19
CA ASP A 154 -2.50 -9.81 -14.42
C ASP A 154 -2.63 -10.09 -15.93
N ASP A 155 -1.50 -10.42 -16.56
CA ASP A 155 -1.37 -10.70 -17.99
C ASP A 155 -1.28 -12.20 -18.32
N MET A 156 -1.43 -13.08 -17.32
CA MET A 156 -1.39 -14.54 -17.47
C MET A 156 -2.62 -15.25 -16.94
N GLY A 157 -3.45 -14.55 -16.17
CA GLY A 157 -4.55 -15.13 -15.44
C GLY A 157 -5.74 -15.51 -16.29
N LYS A 158 -6.74 -16.06 -15.59
CA LYS A 158 -7.95 -16.59 -16.24
C LYS A 158 -8.72 -15.52 -17.01
N GLN A 159 -8.83 -14.30 -16.48
CA GLN A 159 -9.66 -13.27 -17.09
C GLN A 159 -9.09 -12.80 -18.43
N VAL A 160 -7.76 -12.64 -18.51
CA VAL A 160 -7.10 -12.23 -19.76
C VAL A 160 -7.08 -13.38 -20.78
N ALA A 161 -6.95 -14.63 -20.35
CA ALA A 161 -7.07 -15.80 -21.22
C ALA A 161 -8.47 -15.94 -21.84
N ILE A 162 -9.54 -15.71 -21.05
CA ILE A 162 -10.92 -15.67 -21.56
C ILE A 162 -11.08 -14.56 -22.61
N LEU A 163 -10.57 -13.36 -22.32
CA LEU A 163 -10.63 -12.24 -23.27
C LEU A 163 -9.88 -12.59 -24.57
N PHE A 164 -8.67 -13.11 -24.45
CA PHE A 164 -7.84 -13.53 -25.58
C PHE A 164 -8.56 -14.55 -26.47
N TRP A 165 -9.09 -15.62 -25.86
CA TRP A 165 -9.86 -16.63 -26.59
C TRP A 165 -11.08 -16.01 -27.28
N GLY A 166 -11.81 -15.13 -26.58
CA GLY A 166 -12.97 -14.43 -27.11
C GLY A 166 -12.64 -13.60 -28.36
N VAL A 167 -11.57 -12.80 -28.30
CA VAL A 167 -11.14 -11.96 -29.43
C VAL A 167 -10.67 -12.80 -30.62
N LYS A 168 -9.99 -13.93 -30.38
CA LYS A 168 -9.48 -14.80 -31.44
C LYS A 168 -10.56 -15.65 -32.12
N ASN A 169 -11.62 -16.02 -31.40
CA ASN A 169 -12.60 -17.00 -31.87
C ASN A 169 -14.00 -16.43 -32.16
N LEU A 170 -14.30 -15.23 -31.67
CA LEU A 170 -15.62 -14.62 -31.84
C LEU A 170 -15.54 -13.43 -32.79
N ASN A 171 -16.53 -13.34 -33.68
CA ASN A 171 -16.71 -12.16 -34.53
C ASN A 171 -17.86 -11.32 -33.96
N ILE A 172 -17.52 -10.27 -33.21
CA ILE A 172 -18.49 -9.37 -32.57
C ILE A 172 -18.25 -7.94 -33.05
N GLU A 173 -19.30 -7.28 -33.54
CA GLU A 173 -19.25 -5.84 -33.79
C GLU A 173 -19.67 -5.09 -32.53
N SER A 174 -18.71 -4.40 -31.90
CA SER A 174 -19.01 -3.49 -30.79
C SER A 174 -19.16 -2.06 -31.30
N LYS A 175 -20.21 -1.36 -30.83
CA LYS A 175 -20.48 0.06 -31.12
C LYS A 175 -19.75 1.01 -30.17
N ALA A 176 -19.06 0.49 -29.15
CA ALA A 176 -18.36 1.32 -28.18
C ALA A 176 -17.09 1.92 -28.78
N GLU A 177 -16.87 3.21 -28.55
CA GLU A 177 -15.65 3.91 -28.96
C GLU A 177 -14.50 3.69 -27.98
N LYS A 178 -14.81 3.63 -26.68
CA LYS A 178 -13.82 3.45 -25.63
C LYS A 178 -13.25 2.02 -25.67
N PRO A 179 -11.93 1.83 -25.71
CA PRO A 179 -11.31 0.51 -25.90
C PRO A 179 -11.79 -0.57 -24.91
N ASP A 180 -11.76 -0.31 -23.61
CA ASP A 180 -12.19 -1.28 -22.59
C ASP A 180 -13.66 -1.73 -22.75
N HIS A 181 -14.54 -0.83 -23.19
CA HIS A 181 -15.95 -1.14 -23.49
C HIS A 181 -16.11 -1.86 -24.83
N LYS A 182 -15.20 -1.63 -25.78
CA LYS A 182 -15.19 -2.33 -27.06
C LYS A 182 -14.86 -3.81 -26.88
N TYR A 183 -13.93 -4.13 -25.98
CA TYR A 183 -13.41 -5.48 -25.78
C TYR A 183 -14.20 -6.30 -24.75
N VAL A 184 -14.85 -5.68 -23.76
CA VAL A 184 -15.57 -6.41 -22.70
C VAL A 184 -16.65 -7.37 -23.23
N VAL A 185 -17.26 -7.07 -24.38
CA VAL A 185 -18.27 -7.95 -24.99
C VAL A 185 -17.71 -9.31 -25.41
N TYR A 186 -16.45 -9.36 -25.85
CA TYR A 186 -15.75 -10.61 -26.18
C TYR A 186 -15.52 -11.43 -24.91
N TYR A 187 -15.03 -10.79 -23.85
CA TYR A 187 -14.85 -11.43 -22.55
C TYR A 187 -16.16 -12.00 -22.00
N GLN A 188 -17.25 -11.22 -22.01
CA GLN A 188 -18.55 -11.67 -21.50
C GLN A 188 -19.10 -12.86 -22.28
N LYS A 189 -18.98 -12.83 -23.62
CA LYS A 189 -19.47 -13.92 -24.47
C LYS A 189 -18.60 -15.17 -24.32
N ALA A 190 -17.28 -15.03 -24.26
CA ALA A 190 -16.35 -16.13 -24.03
C ALA A 190 -16.53 -16.75 -22.65
N MET A 191 -16.74 -15.94 -21.61
CA MET A 191 -17.04 -16.43 -20.25
C MET A 191 -18.29 -17.30 -20.23
N LYS A 192 -19.38 -16.85 -20.89
CA LYS A 192 -20.60 -17.64 -21.00
C LYS A 192 -20.38 -18.96 -21.75
N LEU A 193 -19.64 -18.92 -22.87
CA LEU A 193 -19.31 -20.13 -23.63
C LEU A 193 -18.44 -21.10 -22.83
N MET A 194 -17.49 -20.61 -22.03
CA MET A 194 -16.66 -21.42 -21.15
C MET A 194 -17.47 -22.16 -20.08
N GLU A 195 -18.61 -21.60 -19.64
CA GLU A 195 -19.51 -22.27 -18.69
C GLU A 195 -20.42 -23.32 -19.36
N GLU A 196 -20.69 -23.16 -20.66
CA GLU A 196 -21.65 -23.98 -21.41
C GLU A 196 -20.98 -25.07 -22.28
N ASP A 197 -19.72 -24.89 -22.67
CA ASP A 197 -18.97 -25.74 -23.61
C ASP A 197 -17.62 -26.17 -23.02
N GLU A 198 -17.48 -27.48 -22.78
CA GLU A 198 -16.27 -28.06 -22.19
C GLU A 198 -15.04 -27.84 -23.09
N LYS A 199 -15.21 -27.80 -24.42
CA LYS A 199 -14.08 -27.56 -25.33
C LYS A 199 -13.54 -26.15 -25.18
N VAL A 200 -14.43 -25.15 -25.04
CA VAL A 200 -14.02 -23.75 -24.81
C VAL A 200 -13.26 -23.62 -23.49
N LYS A 201 -13.73 -24.33 -22.46
CA LYS A 201 -13.05 -24.40 -21.17
C LYS A 201 -11.66 -25.03 -21.28
N GLU A 202 -11.54 -26.16 -21.97
CA GLU A 202 -10.24 -26.80 -22.23
C GLU A 202 -9.28 -25.88 -23.00
N ASP A 203 -9.76 -25.17 -24.03
CA ASP A 203 -8.94 -24.21 -24.79
C ASP A 203 -8.40 -23.09 -23.89
N ILE A 204 -9.25 -22.52 -23.02
CA ILE A 204 -8.86 -21.45 -22.10
C ILE A 204 -7.88 -21.96 -21.03
N GLU A 205 -8.09 -23.16 -20.49
CA GLU A 205 -7.17 -23.78 -19.55
C GLU A 205 -5.80 -24.05 -20.20
N ASN A 206 -5.79 -24.45 -21.47
CA ASN A 206 -4.56 -24.62 -22.24
C ASN A 206 -3.82 -23.29 -22.46
N ILE A 207 -4.53 -22.20 -22.75
CA ILE A 207 -3.93 -20.85 -22.85
C ILE A 207 -3.24 -20.47 -21.53
N ILE A 208 -3.93 -20.60 -20.40
CA ILE A 208 -3.37 -20.28 -19.08
C ILE A 208 -2.12 -21.12 -18.79
N MET A 209 -2.18 -22.43 -19.08
CA MET A 209 -1.05 -23.33 -18.88
C MET A 209 0.16 -22.93 -19.73
N GLU A 210 -0.03 -22.56 -20.99
CA GLU A 210 1.06 -22.13 -21.87
C GLU A 210 1.65 -20.80 -21.43
N CYS A 211 0.83 -19.86 -20.94
CA CYS A 211 1.32 -18.67 -20.26
C CYS A 211 2.21 -19.05 -19.07
N GLU A 212 1.72 -19.89 -18.16
CA GLU A 212 2.46 -20.30 -16.95
C GLU A 212 3.77 -21.05 -17.24
N LYS A 213 3.94 -21.61 -18.44
CA LYS A 213 5.20 -22.18 -18.94
C LYS A 213 6.16 -21.14 -19.54
N GLY A 214 5.77 -19.87 -19.57
CA GLY A 214 6.55 -18.78 -20.13
C GLY A 214 6.56 -18.74 -21.66
N ASN A 215 5.47 -19.15 -22.32
CA ASN A 215 5.36 -19.07 -23.79
C ASN A 215 5.35 -17.59 -24.25
N LYS A 216 6.53 -17.08 -24.61
CA LYS A 216 6.74 -15.66 -24.96
C LYS A 216 5.92 -15.18 -26.15
N SER A 217 5.72 -16.04 -27.16
CA SER A 217 4.93 -15.67 -28.34
C SER A 217 3.46 -15.47 -27.96
N LEU A 218 2.91 -16.41 -27.19
CA LEU A 218 1.52 -16.32 -26.71
C LEU A 218 1.32 -15.11 -25.80
N LEU A 219 2.24 -14.87 -24.87
CA LEU A 219 2.18 -13.71 -23.96
C LEU A 219 2.20 -12.38 -24.72
N GLN A 220 3.00 -12.29 -25.79
CA GLN A 220 3.02 -11.12 -26.66
C GLN A 220 1.68 -10.92 -27.39
N GLU A 221 1.07 -11.99 -27.92
CA GLU A 221 -0.25 -11.89 -28.56
C GLU A 221 -1.36 -11.52 -27.55
N ILE A 222 -1.28 -12.04 -26.32
CA ILE A 222 -2.18 -11.68 -25.22
C ILE A 222 -2.04 -10.19 -24.89
N LYS A 223 -0.81 -9.69 -24.81
CA LYS A 223 -0.52 -8.28 -24.60
C LYS A 223 -1.15 -7.37 -25.63
N GLU A 224 -1.04 -7.71 -26.91
CA GLU A 224 -1.68 -6.95 -27.99
C GLU A 224 -3.21 -6.85 -27.83
N ILE A 225 -3.84 -7.84 -27.19
CA ILE A 225 -5.29 -7.87 -26.95
C ILE A 225 -5.70 -7.10 -25.70
N TYR A 226 -4.97 -7.24 -24.58
CA TYR A 226 -5.36 -6.56 -23.35
C TYR A 226 -4.86 -5.11 -23.27
N GLN A 227 -3.81 -4.74 -24.02
CA GLN A 227 -3.23 -3.40 -23.97
C GLN A 227 -4.26 -2.29 -24.28
N PRO A 228 -5.12 -2.39 -25.31
CA PRO A 228 -6.20 -1.43 -25.51
C PRO A 228 -7.18 -1.37 -24.33
N VAL A 229 -7.46 -2.50 -23.69
CA VAL A 229 -8.34 -2.54 -22.51
C VAL A 229 -7.71 -1.79 -21.34
N LEU A 230 -6.42 -2.01 -21.10
CA LEU A 230 -5.66 -1.28 -20.10
C LEU A 230 -5.67 0.23 -20.40
N GLU A 231 -5.46 0.64 -21.65
CA GLU A 231 -5.58 2.06 -22.05
C GLU A 231 -6.95 2.65 -21.74
N GLY A 232 -8.03 1.91 -21.99
CA GLY A 232 -9.38 2.31 -21.61
C GLY A 232 -9.54 2.48 -20.09
N ILE A 233 -8.97 1.57 -19.29
CA ILE A 233 -8.94 1.70 -17.83
C ILE A 233 -8.18 2.97 -17.42
N LEU A 234 -7.01 3.23 -18.01
CA LEU A 234 -6.19 4.40 -17.72
C LEU A 234 -6.88 5.72 -18.09
N GLN A 235 -7.70 5.75 -19.14
CA GLN A 235 -8.55 6.90 -19.44
C GLN A 235 -9.52 7.20 -18.29
N SER A 236 -10.13 6.18 -17.69
CA SER A 236 -11.00 6.36 -16.52
C SER A 236 -10.21 6.86 -15.31
N LEU A 237 -9.02 6.31 -15.05
CA LEU A 237 -8.17 6.76 -13.94
C LEU A 237 -7.73 8.22 -14.11
N LYS A 238 -7.39 8.62 -15.33
CA LYS A 238 -7.03 10.00 -15.66
C LYS A 238 -8.17 10.97 -15.37
N ASN A 239 -9.43 10.59 -15.61
CA ASN A 239 -10.60 11.40 -15.25
C ASN A 239 -10.75 11.57 -13.72
N LEU A 240 -10.15 10.68 -12.93
CA LEU A 240 -10.05 10.77 -11.46
C LEU A 240 -8.76 11.47 -11.00
N ASN A 241 -7.98 12.04 -11.93
CA ASN A 241 -6.65 12.62 -11.70
C ASN A 241 -5.61 11.63 -11.17
N ILE A 242 -5.81 10.33 -11.39
CA ILE A 242 -4.91 9.26 -10.97
C ILE A 242 -3.95 8.93 -12.11
N SER A 243 -2.67 8.75 -11.80
CA SER A 243 -1.62 8.34 -12.73
C SER A 243 -0.78 7.24 -12.09
N ILE A 244 -0.21 6.36 -12.92
CA ILE A 244 0.64 5.25 -12.51
C ILE A 244 2.04 5.49 -13.08
N ASP A 245 3.07 5.30 -12.26
CA ASP A 245 4.46 5.49 -12.67
C ASP A 245 5.02 4.27 -13.40
N GLU A 246 4.73 3.06 -12.92
CA GLU A 246 5.28 1.82 -13.46
C GLU A 246 4.22 0.70 -13.57
N PHE A 247 4.26 -0.03 -14.68
CA PHE A 247 3.42 -1.21 -14.92
C PHE A 247 4.31 -2.45 -14.84
N VAL A 248 3.92 -3.40 -13.99
CA VAL A 248 4.67 -4.63 -13.74
C VAL A 248 3.79 -5.81 -14.15
N GLU A 249 4.20 -6.56 -15.16
CA GLU A 249 3.46 -7.72 -15.67
C GLU A 249 3.79 -8.97 -14.84
N GLU A 250 2.79 -9.78 -14.47
CA GLU A 250 3.00 -11.06 -13.77
C GLU A 250 3.94 -11.98 -14.57
N SER A 251 3.81 -11.97 -15.89
CA SER A 251 4.60 -12.81 -16.80
C SER A 251 6.09 -12.52 -16.80
N LYS A 252 6.49 -11.30 -16.39
CA LYS A 252 7.90 -10.92 -16.23
C LYS A 252 8.63 -11.93 -15.36
N PHE A 253 8.06 -12.26 -14.21
CA PHE A 253 8.70 -13.11 -13.19
C PHE A 253 8.72 -14.59 -13.57
N VAL A 254 7.86 -15.00 -14.49
CA VAL A 254 7.90 -16.35 -15.09
C VAL A 254 8.98 -16.41 -16.17
N ILE A 255 9.04 -15.38 -17.03
CA ILE A 255 9.98 -15.31 -18.15
C ILE A 255 11.43 -15.18 -17.68
N ASP A 256 11.68 -14.39 -16.64
CA ASP A 256 13.04 -14.12 -16.15
C ASP A 256 13.59 -15.17 -15.19
N GLY A 257 12.76 -16.14 -14.78
CA GLY A 257 13.16 -17.23 -13.89
C GLY A 257 12.87 -16.98 -12.41
N SER A 258 12.51 -15.76 -12.00
CA SER A 258 12.36 -15.36 -10.60
C SER A 258 11.37 -16.25 -9.82
N VAL A 259 10.27 -16.65 -10.47
CA VAL A 259 9.28 -17.55 -9.87
C VAL A 259 9.85 -18.93 -9.59
N TYR A 260 10.68 -19.46 -10.50
CA TYR A 260 11.34 -20.75 -10.30
C TYR A 260 12.35 -20.68 -9.15
N ASP A 261 13.13 -19.61 -9.07
CA ASP A 261 14.07 -19.37 -7.98
C ASP A 261 13.36 -19.29 -6.62
N VAL A 262 12.21 -18.61 -6.57
CA VAL A 262 11.36 -18.54 -5.37
C VAL A 262 10.87 -19.93 -4.97
N ILE A 263 10.32 -20.70 -5.92
CA ILE A 263 9.81 -22.04 -5.66
C ILE A 263 10.95 -22.96 -5.18
N GLU A 264 12.12 -22.90 -5.77
CA GLU A 264 13.28 -23.70 -5.38
C GLU A 264 13.73 -23.37 -3.95
N LYS A 265 13.96 -22.08 -3.66
CA LYS A 265 14.34 -21.60 -2.33
C LYS A 265 13.32 -22.05 -1.29
N LEU A 266 12.04 -21.81 -1.53
CA LEU A 266 10.97 -22.17 -0.61
C LEU A 266 10.83 -23.69 -0.46
N SER A 267 11.05 -24.48 -1.51
CA SER A 267 11.00 -25.95 -1.46
C SER A 267 12.10 -26.58 -0.59
N SER A 268 13.22 -25.86 -0.37
CA SER A 268 14.34 -26.34 0.44
C SER A 268 14.14 -26.15 1.96
N LEU A 269 13.10 -25.40 2.35
CA LEU A 269 12.84 -25.05 3.74
C LEU A 269 12.26 -26.24 4.52
N PRO A 270 12.52 -26.35 5.83
CA PRO A 270 12.08 -27.49 6.62
C PRO A 270 10.55 -27.61 6.71
N TYR A 271 9.84 -26.49 6.54
CA TYR A 271 8.37 -26.42 6.53
C TYR A 271 7.76 -26.61 5.13
N ALA A 272 8.57 -26.85 4.09
CA ALA A 272 8.05 -27.23 2.78
C ALA A 272 7.51 -28.67 2.78
N GLY A 273 6.49 -28.90 1.97
CA GLY A 273 5.93 -30.21 1.70
C GLY A 273 5.54 -30.36 0.24
N LYS A 274 5.32 -31.61 -0.18
CA LYS A 274 4.86 -31.93 -1.54
C LYS A 274 3.62 -32.82 -1.48
N GLU A 275 2.67 -32.55 -2.35
CA GLU A 275 1.51 -33.40 -2.60
C GLU A 275 1.44 -33.69 -4.11
N GLY A 276 1.87 -34.89 -4.51
CA GLY A 276 2.24 -35.13 -5.91
C GLY A 276 3.40 -34.23 -6.34
N ARG A 277 3.20 -33.40 -7.39
CA ARG A 277 4.16 -32.37 -7.82
C ARG A 277 3.88 -30.97 -7.26
N ALA A 278 2.75 -30.80 -6.56
CA ALA A 278 2.41 -29.52 -5.95
C ALA A 278 3.29 -29.28 -4.72
N VAL A 279 3.94 -28.12 -4.66
CA VAL A 279 4.75 -27.67 -3.53
C VAL A 279 3.88 -26.78 -2.64
N TYR A 280 3.96 -26.97 -1.33
CA TYR A 280 3.30 -26.12 -0.35
C TYR A 280 4.20 -25.82 0.86
N LEU A 281 3.91 -24.74 1.57
CA LEU A 281 4.47 -24.43 2.87
C LEU A 281 3.48 -24.76 3.99
N ARG A 282 3.96 -25.38 5.07
CA ARG A 282 3.23 -25.60 6.31
C ARG A 282 3.25 -24.32 7.13
N LEU A 283 2.12 -23.62 7.21
CA LEU A 283 2.01 -22.35 7.92
C LEU A 283 1.68 -22.50 9.41
N ASP A 284 1.31 -23.71 9.85
CA ASP A 284 1.05 -24.02 11.26
C ASP A 284 2.30 -23.86 12.14
N GLU A 285 3.49 -24.00 11.56
CA GLU A 285 4.78 -23.68 12.21
C GLU A 285 4.93 -22.18 12.57
N PHE A 286 4.09 -21.31 12.00
CA PHE A 286 4.08 -19.85 12.21
C PHE A 286 2.83 -19.37 12.96
N ASP A 287 2.18 -20.26 13.72
CA ASP A 287 0.96 -19.97 14.49
C ASP A 287 -0.25 -19.55 13.60
N VAL A 288 -0.21 -19.88 12.31
CA VAL A 288 -1.32 -19.66 11.37
C VAL A 288 -2.25 -20.87 11.40
N HIS A 289 -3.41 -20.69 12.03
CA HIS A 289 -4.43 -21.74 12.18
C HIS A 289 -5.62 -21.53 11.24
N GLY A 290 -6.37 -22.62 10.97
CA GLY A 290 -7.61 -22.58 10.17
C GLY A 290 -7.55 -23.42 8.89
N ARG A 291 -8.38 -23.07 7.89
CA ARG A 291 -8.54 -23.86 6.64
C ARG A 291 -7.31 -23.86 5.72
N SER A 292 -6.33 -22.99 5.95
CA SER A 292 -5.20 -22.76 5.04
C SER A 292 -3.83 -23.12 5.65
N LYS A 293 -3.72 -24.26 6.33
CA LYS A 293 -2.45 -24.74 6.90
C LYS A 293 -1.38 -25.03 5.83
N LYS A 294 -1.81 -25.44 4.63
CA LYS A 294 -0.94 -25.67 3.48
C LYS A 294 -1.09 -24.51 2.51
N PHE A 295 -0.03 -23.74 2.33
CA PHE A 295 0.03 -22.65 1.37
C PHE A 295 0.73 -23.11 0.10
N TYR A 296 -0.04 -23.38 -0.95
CA TYR A 296 0.47 -23.96 -2.20
C TYR A 296 1.14 -22.91 -3.08
N LEU A 297 2.33 -23.25 -3.58
CA LEU A 297 3.13 -22.45 -4.50
C LEU A 297 2.99 -22.92 -5.96
N THR A 298 2.74 -24.21 -6.15
CA THR A 298 2.55 -24.82 -7.47
C THR A 298 1.34 -25.73 -7.52
N ARG A 299 0.81 -25.93 -8.73
CA ARG A 299 -0.23 -26.93 -9.02
C ARG A 299 0.36 -28.34 -9.13
N SER A 300 -0.51 -29.34 -9.19
CA SER A 300 -0.14 -30.76 -9.39
C SER A 300 0.53 -31.04 -10.75
N ASN A 301 0.35 -30.17 -11.74
CA ASN A 301 1.04 -30.21 -13.03
C ASN A 301 2.43 -29.53 -12.99
N GLY A 302 2.80 -28.89 -11.87
CA GLY A 302 4.08 -28.21 -11.66
C GLY A 302 4.11 -26.73 -12.04
N THR A 303 3.02 -26.17 -12.58
CA THR A 303 2.98 -24.73 -12.91
C THR A 303 2.79 -23.87 -11.66
N SER A 304 3.26 -22.63 -11.72
CA SER A 304 3.23 -21.69 -10.59
C SER A 304 1.82 -21.15 -10.33
N LEU A 305 1.51 -20.93 -9.05
CA LEU A 305 0.31 -20.22 -8.61
C LEU A 305 0.60 -18.73 -8.39
N TYR A 306 -0.45 -17.91 -8.35
CA TYR A 306 -0.35 -16.45 -8.09
C TYR A 306 0.52 -16.15 -6.86
N ALA A 307 0.37 -16.94 -5.80
CA ALA A 307 1.19 -16.83 -4.59
C ALA A 307 2.71 -16.83 -4.84
N ALA A 308 3.22 -17.68 -5.74
CA ALA A 308 4.65 -17.72 -6.04
C ALA A 308 5.09 -16.49 -6.85
N ARG A 309 4.21 -15.97 -7.72
CA ARG A 309 4.46 -14.75 -8.49
C ARG A 309 4.43 -13.51 -7.63
N ASP A 310 3.49 -13.42 -6.70
CA ASP A 310 3.44 -12.35 -5.71
C ASP A 310 4.72 -12.31 -4.88
N ILE A 311 5.22 -13.47 -4.42
CA ILE A 311 6.49 -13.51 -3.67
C ILE A 311 7.67 -13.06 -4.56
N ALA A 312 7.70 -13.47 -5.83
CA ALA A 312 8.72 -13.00 -6.77
C ALA A 312 8.66 -11.48 -6.97
N TYR A 313 7.46 -10.91 -7.11
CA TYR A 313 7.23 -9.47 -7.19
C TYR A 313 7.71 -8.72 -5.94
N HIS A 314 7.47 -9.25 -4.74
CA HIS A 314 7.92 -8.61 -3.50
C HIS A 314 9.44 -8.68 -3.27
N ILE A 315 10.13 -9.62 -3.92
CA ILE A 315 11.59 -9.77 -3.82
C ILE A 315 12.32 -8.90 -4.85
N TRP A 316 11.70 -8.67 -6.01
CA TRP A 316 12.22 -7.83 -7.09
C TRP A 316 12.26 -6.35 -6.71
#